data_AF-A0A2P4XZG8-F1
#
_entry.id   AF-A0A2P4XZG8-F1
#
_cell.length_a   1.000
_cell.length_b   1.000
_cell.length_c   1.000
_cell.angle_alpha   90.00
_cell.angle_beta   90.00
_cell.angle_gamma   90.00
#
_symmetry.space_group_name_H-M   'P 1'
#
loop_
_entity.id
_entity.type
_entity.pdbx_description
1 polymer ?
#
loop_
_entity_poly.entity_id
_entity_poly.type
_entity_poly.pdbx_seq_one_letter_code
_entity_poly.pdbx_strand_id
1 'polypeptide(L)'
;MDPVSALVVEQGYRRHNEHIHLARLIAFALTQPPEPSDSTQRQAILHAESASALVDILRGQYQPPNSSAELTQLRVDMHSAEASNASFQKRLGTALDLIAQLKLETSERECYIWEREIAKSVGLITSFRKALTASGAELKQARTAQLAEVTANRSALHAAALTVKARDEEFMTLSKPVIERD
;
A
#
# COMPACT_ATOMS: atom_id res chain seq x y z
N MET A 1 70.95 -5.59 29.56
CA MET A 1 70.04 -5.76 28.41
C MET A 1 69.83 -7.25 28.22
N ASP A 2 68.57 -7.69 28.18
CA ASP A 2 68.22 -9.10 27.95
C ASP A 2 68.62 -9.50 26.51
N PRO A 3 69.34 -10.62 26.29
CA PRO A 3 69.81 -11.05 24.97
C PRO A 3 68.67 -11.23 23.95
N VAL A 4 67.47 -11.58 24.39
CA VAL A 4 66.29 -11.69 23.50
C VAL A 4 65.85 -10.32 22.99
N SER A 5 65.88 -9.30 23.86
CA SER A 5 65.54 -7.92 23.51
C SER A 5 66.55 -7.33 22.51
N ALA A 6 67.84 -7.67 22.61
CA ALA A 6 68.85 -7.25 21.64
C ALA A 6 68.62 -7.87 20.25
N LEU A 7 68.28 -9.16 20.20
CA LEU A 7 67.96 -9.87 18.96
C LEU A 7 66.73 -9.31 18.24
N VAL A 8 65.68 -8.95 18.97
CA VAL A 8 64.46 -8.37 18.40
C VAL A 8 64.73 -6.99 17.80
N VAL A 9 65.51 -6.15 18.50
CA VAL A 9 65.91 -4.82 18.00
C VAL A 9 66.76 -4.94 16.74
N GLU A 10 67.73 -5.85 16.72
CA GLU A 10 68.60 -6.08 15.57
C GLU A 10 67.84 -6.66 14.36
N GLN A 11 66.87 -7.55 14.61
CA GLN A 11 65.99 -8.06 13.57
C GLN A 11 65.07 -6.97 13.00
N GLY A 12 64.55 -6.08 13.85
CA GLY A 12 63.78 -4.90 13.41
C GLY A 12 64.61 -3.96 12.54
N TYR A 13 65.86 -3.72 12.93
CA TYR A 13 66.80 -2.88 12.18
C TYR A 13 67.15 -3.49 10.81
N ARG A 14 67.35 -4.81 10.76
CA ARG A 14 67.57 -5.53 9.49
C ARG A 14 66.37 -5.43 8.54
N ARG A 15 65.15 -5.72 9.03
CA ARG A 15 63.94 -5.60 8.20
C ARG A 15 63.72 -4.18 7.70
N HIS A 16 63.93 -3.18 8.55
CA HIS A 16 63.80 -1.78 8.16
C HIS A 16 64.78 -1.40 7.04
N ASN A 17 66.04 -1.82 7.16
CA ASN A 17 67.03 -1.61 6.11
C ASN A 17 66.68 -2.36 4.82
N GLU A 18 66.20 -3.60 4.91
CA GLU A 18 65.74 -4.37 3.74
C GLU A 18 64.62 -3.65 2.98
N HIS A 19 63.63 -3.09 3.69
CA HIS A 19 62.56 -2.30 3.06
C HIS A 19 63.08 -1.01 2.39
N ILE A 20 64.06 -0.32 3.00
CA ILE A 20 64.69 0.86 2.38
C ILE A 20 65.42 0.47 1.09
N HIS A 21 66.16 -0.63 1.10
CA HIS A 21 66.88 -1.09 -0.10
C HIS A 21 65.90 -1.55 -1.18
N LEU A 22 64.85 -2.27 -0.81
CA LEU A 22 63.78 -2.68 -1.73
C LEU A 22 63.10 -1.47 -2.37
N ALA A 23 62.69 -0.47 -1.59
CA ALA A 23 62.06 0.74 -2.12
C ALA A 23 62.97 1.49 -3.11
N ARG A 24 64.28 1.57 -2.80
CA ARG A 24 65.28 2.15 -3.71
C ARG A 24 65.41 1.35 -5.00
N LEU A 25 65.42 0.02 -4.92
CA LEU A 25 65.51 -0.85 -6.08
C LEU A 25 64.25 -0.78 -6.96
N ILE A 26 63.06 -0.72 -6.36
CA ILE A 26 61.79 -0.51 -7.07
C ILE A 26 61.82 0.85 -7.79
N ALA A 27 62.21 1.93 -7.10
CA ALA A 27 62.33 3.25 -7.70
C ALA A 27 63.34 3.29 -8.86
N PHE A 28 64.47 2.59 -8.72
CA PHE A 28 65.46 2.44 -9.78
C PHE A 28 64.89 1.68 -10.99
N ALA A 29 64.25 0.53 -10.76
CA ALA A 29 63.66 -0.28 -11.82
C ALA A 29 62.53 0.45 -12.58
N LEU A 30 61.79 1.36 -11.93
CA LEU A 30 60.74 2.16 -12.58
C LEU A 30 61.27 3.33 -13.40
N THR A 31 62.43 3.89 -13.01
CA THR A 31 63.05 5.03 -13.69
C THR A 31 64.01 4.60 -14.81
N GLN A 32 64.48 3.35 -14.78
CA GLN A 32 65.28 2.72 -15.84
C GLN A 32 64.74 1.33 -16.17
N PRO A 33 63.52 1.24 -16.76
CA PRO A 33 62.93 -0.06 -17.06
C PRO A 33 63.73 -0.79 -18.14
N PRO A 34 63.98 -2.11 -18.01
CA PRO A 34 64.59 -2.90 -19.07
C PRO A 34 63.65 -2.95 -20.28
N GLU A 35 64.10 -2.46 -21.44
CA GLU A 35 63.35 -2.58 -22.69
C GLU A 35 63.40 -4.03 -23.23
N PRO A 36 62.27 -4.60 -23.70
CA PRO A 36 60.91 -4.05 -23.74
C PRO A 36 60.09 -4.42 -22.47
N SER A 37 59.69 -3.41 -21.68
CA SER A 37 58.88 -3.64 -20.46
C SER A 37 57.38 -3.40 -20.71
N ASP A 38 56.59 -4.48 -20.69
CA ASP A 38 55.13 -4.42 -20.68
C ASP A 38 54.60 -3.84 -19.34
N SER A 39 53.42 -3.23 -19.41
CA SER A 39 52.61 -2.76 -18.29
C SER A 39 52.50 -3.78 -17.15
N THR A 40 52.36 -5.07 -17.47
CA THR A 40 52.30 -6.17 -16.51
C THR A 40 53.58 -6.31 -15.68
N GLN A 41 54.75 -6.15 -16.32
CA GLN A 41 56.04 -6.23 -15.65
C GLN A 41 56.29 -5.00 -14.77
N ARG A 42 55.88 -3.80 -15.22
CA ARG A 42 55.93 -2.57 -14.41
C ARG A 42 55.07 -2.66 -13.17
N GLN A 43 53.87 -3.24 -13.29
CA GLN A 43 52.99 -3.48 -12.15
C GLN A 43 53.61 -4.50 -11.18
N ALA A 44 54.23 -5.57 -11.69
CA ALA A 44 54.94 -6.53 -10.86
C ALA A 44 56.12 -5.91 -10.08
N ILE A 45 56.89 -5.03 -10.71
CA ILE A 45 57.99 -4.28 -10.07
C ILE A 45 57.47 -3.43 -8.90
N LEU A 46 56.31 -2.75 -9.07
CA LEU A 46 55.69 -1.93 -8.04
C LEU A 46 55.25 -2.75 -6.81
N HIS A 47 54.84 -3.99 -7.02
CA HIS A 47 54.31 -4.88 -5.97
C HIS A 47 55.33 -5.93 -5.51
N ALA A 48 56.62 -5.77 -5.83
CA ALA A 48 57.65 -6.70 -5.39
C ALA A 48 57.80 -6.69 -3.86
N GLU A 49 57.48 -7.81 -3.20
CA GLU A 49 57.52 -7.93 -1.75
C GLU A 49 58.94 -8.16 -1.19
N SER A 50 59.91 -8.44 -2.05
CA SER A 50 61.31 -8.70 -1.68
C SER A 50 62.29 -8.37 -2.80
N ALA A 51 63.57 -8.21 -2.44
CA ALA A 51 64.63 -7.99 -3.42
C ALA A 51 64.82 -9.19 -4.36
N SER A 52 64.61 -10.42 -3.88
CA SER A 52 64.64 -11.63 -4.71
C SER A 52 63.47 -11.64 -5.71
N ALA A 53 62.25 -11.32 -5.26
CA ALA A 53 61.09 -11.25 -6.16
C ALA A 53 61.29 -10.21 -7.26
N LEU A 54 61.88 -9.04 -6.92
CA LEU A 54 62.20 -8.01 -7.89
C LEU A 54 63.23 -8.49 -8.93
N VAL A 55 64.26 -9.23 -8.51
CA VAL A 55 65.25 -9.80 -9.43
C VAL A 55 64.61 -10.82 -10.38
N ASP A 56 63.70 -11.66 -9.90
CA ASP A 56 63.00 -12.64 -10.73
C ASP A 56 62.12 -11.95 -11.79
N ILE A 57 61.48 -10.83 -11.43
CA ILE A 57 60.70 -9.97 -12.35
C ILE A 57 61.60 -9.32 -13.42
N LEU A 58 62.76 -8.79 -13.02
CA LEU A 58 63.70 -8.16 -13.95
C LEU A 58 64.37 -9.17 -14.89
N ARG A 59 64.53 -10.43 -14.45
CA ARG A 59 65.07 -11.52 -15.27
C ARG A 59 64.02 -12.13 -16.24
N GLY A 60 62.78 -11.64 -16.20
CA GLY A 60 61.69 -12.18 -17.02
C GLY A 60 61.23 -13.56 -16.59
N GLN A 61 61.56 -13.99 -15.37
CA GLN A 61 61.10 -15.25 -14.78
C GLN A 61 59.77 -15.08 -14.04
N TYR A 62 59.24 -13.86 -14.02
CA TYR A 62 57.92 -13.57 -13.48
C TYR A 62 56.83 -14.01 -14.44
N GLN A 63 55.99 -14.92 -13.95
CA GLN A 63 54.76 -15.30 -14.62
C GLN A 63 53.62 -14.55 -13.92
N PRO A 64 52.96 -13.58 -14.58
CA PRO A 64 51.83 -12.91 -13.99
C PRO A 64 50.72 -13.92 -13.63
N PRO A 65 49.96 -13.69 -12.56
CA PRO A 65 48.70 -14.39 -12.33
C PRO A 65 47.85 -14.35 -13.60
N ASN A 66 47.05 -15.39 -13.88
CA ASN A 66 46.26 -15.56 -15.10
C ASN A 66 45.13 -14.50 -15.24
N SER A 67 45.46 -13.21 -15.33
CA SER A 67 44.53 -12.09 -15.51
C SER A 67 43.66 -12.27 -16.76
N SER A 68 44.16 -12.99 -17.77
CA SER A 68 43.37 -13.38 -18.93
C SER A 68 42.20 -14.32 -18.56
N ALA A 69 42.44 -15.30 -17.69
CA ALA A 69 41.39 -16.22 -17.24
C ALA A 69 40.34 -15.51 -16.38
N GLU A 70 40.77 -14.62 -15.48
CA GLU A 70 39.88 -13.80 -14.65
C GLU A 70 39.01 -12.87 -15.51
N LEU A 71 39.58 -12.23 -16.53
CA LEU A 71 38.83 -11.40 -17.48
C LEU A 71 37.84 -12.22 -18.31
N THR A 72 38.20 -13.44 -18.72
CA THR A 72 37.26 -14.33 -19.41
C THR A 72 36.12 -14.77 -18.50
N GLN A 73 36.40 -15.06 -17.22
CA GLN A 73 35.38 -15.43 -16.25
C GLN A 73 34.43 -14.26 -15.98
N LEU A 74 34.96 -13.06 -15.77
CA LEU A 74 34.15 -11.85 -15.55
C LEU A 74 33.21 -11.58 -16.74
N ARG A 75 33.65 -11.81 -17.97
CA ARG A 75 32.81 -11.67 -19.17
C ARG A 75 31.66 -12.68 -19.17
N VAL A 76 31.93 -13.93 -18.79
CA VAL A 76 30.90 -14.98 -18.69
C VAL A 76 29.89 -14.61 -17.59
N ASP A 77 30.37 -14.16 -16.43
CA ASP A 77 29.52 -13.77 -15.32
C ASP A 77 28.65 -12.56 -15.68
N MET A 78 29.21 -11.58 -16.40
CA MET A 78 28.46 -10.43 -16.91
C MET A 78 27.34 -10.86 -17.86
N HIS A 79 27.61 -11.73 -18.82
CA HIS A 79 26.57 -12.25 -19.72
C HIS A 79 25.51 -13.07 -18.99
N SER A 80 25.89 -13.83 -17.97
CA SER A 80 24.95 -14.55 -17.10
C SER A 80 24.04 -13.58 -16.33
N ALA A 81 24.62 -12.51 -15.78
CA ALA A 81 23.88 -11.46 -15.09
C ALA A 81 22.92 -10.70 -16.03
N GLU A 82 23.35 -10.38 -17.26
CA GLU A 82 22.52 -9.76 -18.30
C GLU A 82 21.31 -10.65 -18.65
N ALA A 83 21.53 -11.95 -18.86
CA ALA A 83 20.46 -12.90 -19.16
C ALA A 83 19.47 -13.03 -17.99
N SER A 84 19.98 -13.08 -16.76
CA SER A 84 19.13 -13.12 -15.56
C SER A 84 18.32 -11.82 -15.41
N ASN A 85 18.93 -10.66 -15.66
CA ASN A 85 18.25 -9.37 -15.59
C ASN A 85 17.13 -9.26 -16.63
N ALA A 86 17.39 -9.68 -17.87
CA ALA A 86 16.36 -9.73 -18.92
C ALA A 86 15.18 -10.65 -18.52
N SER A 87 15.47 -11.80 -17.90
CA SER A 87 14.44 -12.70 -17.36
C SER A 87 13.60 -12.04 -16.27
N PHE A 88 14.24 -11.33 -15.32
CA PHE A 88 13.53 -10.60 -14.28
C PHE A 88 12.67 -9.48 -14.84
N GLN A 89 13.16 -8.70 -15.80
CA GLN A 89 12.38 -7.66 -16.47
C GLN A 89 11.15 -8.23 -17.17
N LYS A 90 11.29 -9.37 -17.87
CA LYS A 90 10.16 -10.04 -18.51
C LYS A 90 9.12 -10.49 -17.47
N ARG A 91 9.55 -11.12 -16.38
CA ARG A 91 8.66 -11.55 -15.29
C ARG A 91 7.97 -10.37 -14.61
N LEU A 92 8.68 -9.27 -14.41
CA LEU A 92 8.12 -8.04 -13.85
C LEU A 92 7.06 -7.45 -14.78
N GLY A 93 7.32 -7.40 -16.10
CA GLY A 93 6.34 -6.98 -17.09
C GLY A 93 5.06 -7.82 -17.02
N THR A 94 5.19 -9.15 -17.06
CA THR A 94 4.03 -10.05 -16.94
C THR A 94 3.30 -9.89 -15.61
N ALA A 95 4.00 -9.68 -14.49
CA ALA A 95 3.37 -9.45 -13.20
C ALA A 95 2.59 -8.12 -13.17
N LEU A 96 3.11 -7.07 -13.79
CA LEU A 96 2.41 -5.79 -13.93
C LEU A 96 1.15 -5.91 -14.78
N ASP A 97 1.23 -6.64 -15.90
CA ASP A 97 0.07 -6.90 -16.77
C ASP A 97 -1.01 -7.68 -16.02
N LEU A 98 -0.63 -8.72 -15.26
CA LEU A 98 -1.56 -9.49 -14.42
C LEU A 98 -2.19 -8.63 -13.33
N ILE A 99 -1.44 -7.76 -12.68
CA ILE A 99 -1.99 -6.83 -11.67
C ILE A 99 -2.98 -5.86 -12.31
N ALA A 100 -2.68 -5.34 -13.49
CA ALA A 100 -3.59 -4.44 -14.21
C ALA A 100 -4.89 -5.16 -14.59
N GLN A 101 -4.79 -6.39 -15.11
CA GLN A 101 -5.94 -7.23 -15.43
C GLN A 101 -6.79 -7.53 -14.19
N LEU A 102 -6.18 -7.99 -13.10
CA LEU A 102 -6.92 -8.30 -11.87
C LEU A 102 -7.62 -7.06 -11.30
N LYS A 103 -6.97 -5.90 -11.32
CA LYS A 103 -7.60 -4.64 -10.90
C LYS A 103 -8.82 -4.30 -11.74
N LEU A 104 -8.72 -4.44 -13.06
CA LEU A 104 -9.85 -4.22 -13.96
C LEU A 104 -11.01 -5.20 -13.65
N GLU A 105 -10.73 -6.50 -13.59
CA GLU A 105 -11.73 -7.53 -13.31
C GLU A 105 -12.40 -7.33 -11.94
N THR A 106 -11.64 -6.97 -10.91
CA THR A 106 -12.20 -6.66 -9.58
C THR A 106 -13.09 -5.42 -9.61
N SER A 107 -12.66 -4.35 -10.29
CA SER A 107 -13.44 -3.11 -10.43
C SER A 107 -14.72 -3.34 -11.21
N GLU A 108 -14.70 -4.11 -12.29
CA GLU A 108 -15.89 -4.46 -13.07
C GLU A 108 -16.88 -5.27 -12.24
N ARG A 109 -16.38 -6.25 -11.48
CA ARG A 109 -17.21 -7.05 -10.57
C ARG A 109 -17.86 -6.20 -9.48
N GLU A 110 -17.11 -5.28 -8.88
CA GLU A 110 -17.64 -4.35 -7.88
C GLU A 110 -18.70 -3.43 -8.48
N CYS A 111 -18.44 -2.88 -9.67
CA CYS A 111 -19.40 -2.04 -10.39
C CYS A 111 -20.72 -2.79 -10.62
N TYR A 112 -20.65 -4.03 -11.11
CA TYR A 112 -21.83 -4.86 -11.32
C TYR A 112 -22.65 -5.11 -10.03
N ILE A 113 -21.97 -5.36 -8.91
CA ILE A 113 -22.64 -5.54 -7.61
C ILE A 113 -23.36 -4.24 -7.20
N TRP A 114 -22.69 -3.10 -7.33
CA TRP A 114 -23.25 -1.80 -6.98
C TRP A 114 -24.43 -1.42 -7.88
N GLU A 115 -24.33 -1.61 -9.19
CA GLU A 115 -25.45 -1.37 -10.12
C GLU A 115 -26.68 -2.20 -9.75
N ARG A 116 -26.49 -3.48 -9.44
CA ARG A 116 -27.59 -4.36 -9.03
C ARG A 116 -28.22 -3.89 -7.73
N GLU A 117 -27.41 -3.46 -6.76
CA GLU A 117 -27.91 -3.00 -5.46
C GLU A 117 -28.62 -1.65 -5.54
N ILE A 118 -28.12 -0.75 -6.39
CA ILE A 118 -28.80 0.52 -6.73
C ILE A 118 -30.16 0.22 -7.38
N ALA A 119 -30.23 -0.70 -8.35
CA ALA A 119 -31.48 -1.05 -9.01
C ALA A 119 -32.52 -1.59 -8.02
N LYS A 120 -32.12 -2.47 -7.09
CA LYS A 120 -33.01 -2.94 -6.01
C LYS A 120 -33.47 -1.80 -5.11
N SER A 121 -32.54 -0.94 -4.67
CA SER A 121 -32.82 0.18 -3.78
C SER A 121 -33.81 1.16 -4.41
N VAL A 122 -33.64 1.49 -5.69
CA VAL A 122 -34.58 2.31 -6.48
C VAL A 122 -35.96 1.65 -6.53
N GLY A 123 -36.03 0.34 -6.73
CA GLY A 123 -37.29 -0.42 -6.69
C GLY A 123 -37.99 -0.31 -5.34
N LEU A 124 -37.25 -0.48 -4.24
CA LEU A 124 -37.78 -0.37 -2.87
C LEU A 124 -38.28 1.04 -2.57
N ILE A 125 -37.48 2.07 -2.87
CA ILE A 125 -37.87 3.48 -2.67
C ILE A 125 -39.13 3.81 -3.47
N THR A 126 -39.22 3.30 -4.71
CA THR A 126 -40.40 3.50 -5.55
C THR A 126 -41.63 2.82 -4.97
N SER A 127 -41.51 1.58 -4.49
CA SER A 127 -42.59 0.86 -3.82
C SER A 127 -43.05 1.57 -2.55
N PHE A 128 -42.10 2.00 -1.71
CA PHE A 128 -42.39 2.74 -0.48
C PHE A 128 -43.12 4.05 -0.76
N ARG A 129 -42.70 4.81 -1.77
CA ARG A 129 -43.39 6.03 -2.20
C ARG A 129 -44.83 5.77 -2.66
N LYS A 130 -45.09 4.66 -3.34
CA LYS A 130 -46.46 4.26 -3.72
C LYS A 130 -47.31 3.94 -2.50
N ALA A 131 -46.77 3.13 -1.58
CA ALA A 131 -47.46 2.78 -0.34
C ALA A 131 -47.78 4.01 0.51
N LEU A 132 -46.83 4.95 0.63
CA LEU A 132 -47.03 6.20 1.35
C LEU A 132 -48.12 7.08 0.72
N THR A 133 -48.14 7.16 -0.61
CA THR A 133 -49.21 7.88 -1.34
C THR A 133 -50.57 7.24 -1.11
N ALA A 134 -50.66 5.91 -1.18
CA ALA A 134 -51.91 5.17 -0.95
C ALA A 134 -52.42 5.35 0.49
N SER A 135 -51.55 5.14 1.48
CA SER A 135 -51.88 5.34 2.90
C SER A 135 -52.29 6.79 3.18
N GLY A 136 -51.62 7.77 2.56
CA GLY A 136 -52.00 9.18 2.66
C GLY A 136 -53.40 9.47 2.10
N ALA A 137 -53.81 8.78 1.03
CA ALA A 137 -55.16 8.88 0.49
C ALA A 137 -56.20 8.23 1.42
N GLU A 138 -55.90 7.03 1.94
CA GLU A 138 -56.76 6.32 2.90
C GLU A 138 -56.98 7.14 4.17
N LEU A 139 -55.91 7.74 4.73
CA LEU A 139 -56.02 8.60 5.92
C LEU A 139 -56.87 9.84 5.67
N LYS A 140 -56.75 10.47 4.49
CA LYS A 140 -57.61 11.59 4.11
C LYS A 140 -59.08 11.17 4.04
N GLN A 141 -59.36 10.02 3.42
CA GLN A 141 -60.71 9.48 3.32
C GLN A 141 -61.28 9.16 4.71
N ALA A 142 -60.53 8.44 5.54
CA ALA A 142 -60.93 8.12 6.91
C ALA A 142 -61.22 9.39 7.72
N ARG A 143 -60.38 10.43 7.59
CA ARG A 143 -60.60 11.72 8.24
C ARG A 143 -61.88 12.40 7.77
N THR A 144 -62.17 12.38 6.47
CA THR A 144 -63.41 12.97 5.94
C THR A 144 -64.66 12.23 6.43
N ALA A 145 -64.61 10.89 6.48
CA ALA A 145 -65.70 10.07 7.01
C ALA A 145 -65.94 10.35 8.49
N GLN A 146 -64.87 10.38 9.30
CA GLN A 146 -64.95 10.69 10.73
C GLN A 146 -65.50 12.09 10.99
N LEU A 147 -65.10 13.09 10.19
CA LEU A 147 -65.62 14.46 10.33
C LEU A 147 -67.12 14.52 10.02
N ALA A 148 -67.58 13.80 8.99
CA ALA A 148 -69.00 13.72 8.66
C ALA A 148 -69.79 13.06 9.81
N GLU A 149 -69.28 11.97 10.38
CA GLU A 149 -69.90 11.29 11.51
C GLU A 149 -69.99 12.20 12.75
N VAL A 150 -68.90 12.88 13.12
CA VAL A 150 -68.89 13.83 14.26
C VAL A 150 -69.90 14.96 14.03
N THR A 151 -70.00 15.46 12.80
CA THR A 151 -70.94 16.53 12.44
C THR A 151 -72.40 16.05 12.55
N ALA A 152 -72.69 14.83 12.09
CA ALA A 152 -73.99 14.21 12.21
C ALA A 152 -74.36 14.00 13.69
N ASN A 153 -73.46 13.42 14.48
CA ASN A 153 -73.65 13.19 15.91
C ASN A 153 -73.86 14.49 16.68
N ARG A 154 -73.12 15.55 16.36
CA ARG A 154 -73.31 16.88 16.97
C ARG A 154 -74.69 17.44 16.68
N SER A 155 -75.18 17.28 15.44
CA SER A 155 -76.52 17.74 15.04
C SER A 155 -77.61 16.95 15.76
N ALA A 156 -77.47 15.62 15.84
CA ALA A 156 -78.39 14.75 16.58
C ALA A 156 -78.42 15.08 18.08
N LEU A 157 -77.26 15.30 18.69
CA LEU A 157 -77.15 15.70 20.09
C LEU A 157 -77.83 17.05 20.35
N HIS A 158 -77.64 18.03 19.48
CA HIS A 158 -78.32 19.33 19.60
C HIS A 158 -79.84 19.19 19.50
N ALA A 159 -80.34 18.38 18.55
CA ALA A 159 -81.76 18.09 18.44
C ALA A 159 -82.31 17.41 19.70
N ALA A 160 -81.60 16.42 20.23
CA ALA A 160 -81.97 15.75 21.48
C ALA A 160 -81.95 16.71 22.69
N ALA A 161 -80.99 17.64 22.77
CA ALA A 161 -80.96 18.64 23.83
C ALA A 161 -82.19 19.57 23.78
N LEU A 162 -82.62 19.96 22.58
CA LEU A 162 -83.85 20.75 22.41
C LEU A 162 -85.11 19.97 22.82
N THR A 163 -85.19 18.67 22.49
CA THR A 163 -86.35 17.87 22.89
C THR A 163 -86.40 17.66 24.40
N VAL A 164 -85.27 17.40 25.06
CA VAL A 164 -85.19 17.33 26.52
C VAL A 164 -85.65 18.64 27.15
N LYS A 165 -85.15 19.78 26.67
CA LYS A 165 -85.55 21.09 27.18
C LYS A 165 -87.06 21.34 27.04
N ALA A 166 -87.65 21.00 25.89
CA ALA A 166 -89.09 21.14 25.68
C ALA A 166 -89.91 20.23 26.62
N ARG A 167 -89.42 19.01 26.90
CA ARG A 167 -90.06 18.10 27.87
C ARG A 167 -89.93 18.60 29.31
N ASP A 168 -88.80 19.19 29.68
CA ASP A 168 -88.61 19.80 30.99
C ASP A 168 -89.58 20.99 31.19
N GLU A 169 -89.74 21.85 30.17
CA GLU A 169 -90.70 22.96 30.19
C GLU A 169 -92.17 22.46 30.30
N GLU A 170 -92.51 21.40 29.56
CA GLU A 170 -93.82 20.72 29.65
C GLU A 170 -94.05 20.15 31.06
N PHE A 171 -93.07 19.45 31.62
CA PHE A 171 -93.14 18.88 32.97
C PHE A 171 -93.33 19.96 34.05
N MET A 172 -92.57 21.06 33.98
CA MET A 172 -92.71 22.18 34.92
C MET A 172 -94.11 22.80 34.86
N THR A 173 -94.67 22.92 33.66
CA THR A 173 -96.03 23.44 33.46
C THR A 173 -97.08 22.52 34.07
N LEU A 174 -96.96 21.20 33.85
CA LEU A 174 -97.89 20.21 34.38
C LEU A 174 -97.76 20.01 35.91
N SER A 175 -96.56 20.21 36.47
CA SER A 175 -96.29 20.05 37.90
C SER A 175 -96.81 21.21 38.75
N LYS A 176 -96.84 22.44 38.20
CA LYS A 176 -97.31 23.65 38.89
C LYS A 176 -98.68 23.51 39.59
N PRO A 177 -99.77 23.03 38.94
CA PRO A 177 -101.06 22.87 39.60
C PRO A 177 -101.10 21.74 40.65
N VAL A 178 -100.15 20.80 40.63
CA VAL A 178 -100.02 19.76 41.66
C VAL A 178 -99.39 20.35 42.91
N ILE A 179 -98.31 21.13 42.74
CA ILE A 179 -97.60 21.80 43.83
C ILE A 179 -98.49 22.87 44.51
N GLU A 180 -99.35 23.56 43.76
CA GLU A 180 -100.27 24.60 44.30
C GLU A 180 -101.48 24.05 45.08
N ARG A 181 -101.67 22.71 45.13
CA ARG A 181 -102.80 22.06 45.83
C ARG A 181 -102.42 21.40 47.15
N ASP A 182 -101.13 21.37 47.50
CA ASP A 182 -100.61 21.07 48.84
C ASP A 182 -100.43 22.37 49.65
#